data_AF-A0A8B8WDF7-F1
#
_entry.id   AF-A0A8B8WDF7-F1
#
_cell.length_a   1.000
_cell.length_b   1.000
_cell.length_c   1.000
_cell.angle_alpha   90.00
_cell.angle_beta   90.00
_cell.angle_gamma   90.00
#
_symmetry.space_group_name_H-M   'P 1'
#
loop_
_entity.id
_entity.type
_entity.pdbx_description
1 polymer ?
#
loop_
_entity_poly.entity_id
_entity_poly.type
_entity_poly.pdbx_seq_one_letter_code
_entity_poly.pdbx_strand_id
1 'polypeptide(L)'
;MGTKGSLVGKLALDTSLLPLDTGLVLLKAIVMVMVMMLMFVFQDIGPGPPTSFTESKRICHQNKSTGKSRRSEQDHYETDYTTGGKSCDELEEDWIREYPPITSDQQRQLYKRNFDTGLQEYKSLQAELDEINKELSRLDKELDDYREESEEYMAAADEYNRLKQVKGSADYKSKRNYCKQLKSKLSHIKKMVGDYDRRKT
;
A
#
# COMPACT_ATOMS: atom_id res chain seq x y z
N MET A 1 23.49 62.51 -22.58
CA MET A 1 22.16 61.96 -22.92
C MET A 1 22.25 60.46 -22.65
N GLY A 2 21.82 59.98 -21.47
CA GLY A 2 20.47 59.45 -21.22
C GLY A 2 20.36 58.08 -21.92
N THR A 3 20.15 56.93 -21.27
CA THR A 3 19.23 56.62 -20.18
C THR A 3 19.61 55.32 -19.43
N LYS A 4 19.07 55.21 -18.22
CA LYS A 4 19.16 54.16 -17.20
C LYS A 4 18.48 52.85 -17.62
N GLY A 5 18.83 51.74 -16.96
CA GLY A 5 18.05 50.48 -17.02
C GLY A 5 18.63 49.37 -16.15
N SER A 6 18.35 49.43 -14.85
CA SER A 6 18.54 48.36 -13.86
C SER A 6 17.61 47.18 -14.15
N LEU A 7 18.05 45.95 -13.82
CA LEU A 7 17.25 44.76 -13.40
C LEU A 7 18.28 43.63 -13.15
N VAL A 8 18.82 43.47 -11.94
CA VAL A 8 18.23 42.72 -10.81
C VAL A 8 17.55 41.43 -11.26
N GLY A 9 18.13 40.29 -10.84
CA GLY A 9 17.36 39.09 -10.56
C GLY A 9 17.27 38.04 -11.67
N LYS A 10 18.39 37.45 -12.09
CA LYS A 10 18.37 36.02 -12.44
C LYS A 10 18.53 35.22 -11.15
N LEU A 11 17.44 35.14 -10.37
CA LEU A 11 17.30 34.04 -9.43
C LEU A 11 16.99 32.82 -10.28
N ALA A 12 18.03 32.03 -10.51
CA ALA A 12 17.90 30.65 -10.89
C ALA A 12 17.06 29.97 -9.79
N LEU A 13 15.76 29.80 -10.04
CA LEU A 13 15.01 28.75 -9.38
C LEU A 13 15.38 27.46 -10.10
N ASP A 14 16.58 26.94 -9.79
CA ASP A 14 16.81 25.50 -9.77
C ASP A 14 15.92 24.94 -8.65
N THR A 15 14.62 24.87 -8.92
CA THR A 15 13.73 24.01 -8.15
C THR A 15 13.86 22.65 -8.80
N SER A 16 14.89 21.95 -8.33
CA SER A 16 15.10 20.53 -8.53
C SER A 16 13.77 19.80 -8.64
N LEU A 17 13.50 19.39 -9.87
CA LEU A 17 12.61 18.32 -10.27
C LEU A 17 12.76 17.16 -9.26
N LEU A 18 11.85 17.06 -8.28
CA LEU A 18 11.75 15.87 -7.44
C LEU A 18 10.77 14.92 -8.13
N PRO A 19 11.23 13.81 -8.72
CA PRO A 19 10.32 12.79 -9.22
C PRO A 19 9.79 12.04 -7.99
N LEU A 20 8.63 12.43 -7.48
CA LEU A 20 7.89 11.66 -6.47
C LEU A 20 7.30 10.34 -7.04
N ASP A 21 7.61 9.99 -8.29
CA ASP A 21 6.97 8.88 -9.00
C ASP A 21 7.75 7.57 -8.97
N THR A 22 9.08 7.59 -8.76
CA THR A 22 9.88 6.35 -8.82
C THR A 22 9.55 5.38 -7.69
N GLY A 23 9.25 5.89 -6.49
CA GLY A 23 8.83 5.08 -5.35
C GLY A 23 7.45 4.42 -5.55
N LEU A 24 6.51 5.13 -6.18
CA LEU A 24 5.18 4.60 -6.45
C LEU A 24 5.18 3.62 -7.63
N VAL A 25 5.97 3.89 -8.67
CA VAL A 25 6.17 2.97 -9.80
C VAL A 25 6.88 1.70 -9.34
N LEU A 26 7.90 1.79 -8.48
CA LEU A 26 8.56 0.61 -7.93
C LEU A 26 7.64 -0.18 -7.01
N LEU A 27 6.82 0.48 -6.19
CA LEU A 27 5.85 -0.20 -5.33
C LEU A 27 4.71 -0.81 -6.15
N LYS A 28 4.25 -0.15 -7.22
CA LYS A 28 3.28 -0.69 -8.18
C LYS A 28 3.88 -1.87 -8.95
N ALA A 29 5.14 -1.79 -9.37
CA ALA A 29 5.86 -2.88 -10.03
C ALA A 29 6.09 -4.05 -9.08
N ILE A 30 6.49 -3.81 -7.83
CA ILE A 30 6.66 -4.86 -6.82
C ILE A 30 5.30 -5.51 -6.52
N VAL A 31 4.23 -4.72 -6.34
CA VAL A 31 2.88 -5.27 -6.12
C VAL A 31 2.38 -6.01 -7.36
N MET A 32 2.58 -5.50 -8.58
CA MET A 32 2.20 -6.20 -9.81
C MET A 32 3.02 -7.47 -10.02
N VAL A 33 4.34 -7.46 -9.80
CA VAL A 33 5.19 -8.65 -9.87
C VAL A 33 4.80 -9.65 -8.79
N MET A 34 4.47 -9.19 -7.57
CA MET A 34 3.96 -10.05 -6.51
C MET A 34 2.56 -10.61 -6.80
N VAL A 35 1.71 -9.88 -7.53
CA VAL A 35 0.38 -10.31 -8.00
C VAL A 35 0.49 -11.25 -9.20
N MET A 36 1.44 -11.04 -10.11
CA MET A 36 1.69 -11.91 -11.26
C MET A 36 2.36 -13.23 -10.83
N MET A 37 3.34 -13.18 -9.92
CA MET A 37 3.89 -14.39 -9.30
C MET A 37 2.88 -15.13 -8.43
N LEU A 38 1.86 -14.43 -7.89
CA LEU A 38 0.74 -15.05 -7.19
C LEU A 38 -0.19 -15.81 -8.14
N MET A 39 -0.58 -15.21 -9.28
CA MET A 39 -1.45 -15.89 -10.23
C MET A 39 -0.77 -17.15 -10.81
N PHE A 40 0.56 -17.16 -10.90
CA PHE A 40 1.32 -18.32 -11.38
C PHE A 40 1.37 -19.50 -10.39
N VAL A 41 1.23 -19.27 -9.08
CA VAL A 41 1.26 -20.34 -8.06
C VAL A 41 -0.12 -21.00 -7.87
N PHE A 42 -1.19 -20.41 -8.40
CA PHE A 42 -2.57 -20.87 -8.20
C PHE A 42 -3.25 -21.47 -9.45
N GLN A 43 -2.53 -21.62 -10.57
CA GLN A 43 -3.06 -22.10 -11.85
C GLN A 43 -2.90 -23.62 -12.06
N ASP A 44 -2.51 -24.41 -11.07
CA ASP A 44 -2.52 -25.87 -11.17
C ASP A 44 -3.23 -26.52 -9.98
N ILE A 45 -3.87 -27.66 -10.27
CA ILE A 45 -4.74 -28.50 -9.43
C ILE A 45 -6.25 -28.19 -9.60
N GLY A 46 -6.78 -28.67 -10.74
CA GLY A 46 -8.15 -29.18 -10.82
C GLY A 46 -8.33 -30.47 -9.99
N PRO A 47 -9.57 -30.96 -9.80
CA PRO A 47 -9.88 -31.94 -8.76
C PRO A 47 -9.60 -33.39 -9.20
N GLY A 48 -8.91 -34.17 -8.36
CA GLY A 48 -8.80 -35.63 -8.47
C GLY A 48 -7.92 -36.26 -7.36
N PRO A 49 -8.37 -37.33 -6.65
CA PRO A 49 -7.59 -38.03 -5.61
C PRO A 49 -7.09 -39.42 -6.10
N PRO A 50 -6.47 -40.29 -5.26
CA PRO A 50 -5.09 -40.21 -4.77
C PRO A 50 -4.26 -41.50 -5.04
N THR A 51 -2.93 -41.42 -5.16
CA THR A 51 -2.04 -42.60 -5.01
C THR A 51 -0.69 -42.26 -4.35
N SER A 52 -0.56 -42.70 -3.09
CA SER A 52 0.59 -43.37 -2.43
C SER A 52 2.07 -43.04 -2.73
N PHE A 53 2.82 -42.82 -1.62
CA PHE A 53 4.21 -43.22 -1.30
C PHE A 53 5.37 -42.47 -2.03
N THR A 54 6.51 -42.07 -1.46
CA THR A 54 7.11 -42.11 -0.10
C THR A 54 8.33 -41.16 -0.04
N GLU A 55 8.44 -40.41 1.07
CA GLU A 55 9.62 -40.17 1.93
C GLU A 55 11.04 -39.89 1.35
N SER A 56 11.62 -38.71 1.68
CA SER A 56 12.89 -38.62 2.45
C SER A 56 13.40 -37.18 2.72
N LYS A 57 13.23 -36.76 3.98
CA LYS A 57 14.21 -36.18 4.93
C LYS A 57 15.31 -35.22 4.42
N ARG A 58 15.33 -33.98 4.98
CA ARG A 58 16.45 -33.46 5.81
C ARG A 58 16.07 -32.18 6.57
N ILE A 59 16.39 -32.20 7.86
CA ILE A 59 16.25 -31.14 8.89
C ILE A 59 17.52 -30.29 8.91
N CYS A 60 17.42 -28.97 9.19
CA CYS A 60 18.47 -28.23 9.90
C CYS A 60 17.95 -26.95 10.60
N HIS A 61 17.88 -27.04 11.94
CA HIS A 61 18.24 -26.09 12.99
C HIS A 61 17.77 -24.62 13.00
N GLN A 62 16.96 -24.33 14.03
CA GLN A 62 16.71 -23.01 14.61
C GLN A 62 18.00 -22.44 15.23
N ASN A 63 18.38 -21.22 14.83
CA ASN A 63 19.34 -20.42 15.59
C ASN A 63 18.63 -19.20 16.19
N LYS A 64 18.45 -19.28 17.51
CA LYS A 64 18.02 -18.23 18.44
C LYS A 64 19.19 -17.28 18.67
N SER A 65 19.06 -16.01 18.27
CA SER A 65 20.01 -14.96 18.63
C SER A 65 19.44 -14.13 19.79
N THR A 66 20.03 -14.35 20.96
CA THR A 66 19.92 -13.51 22.16
C THR A 66 21.00 -12.44 22.13
N GLY A 67 20.62 -11.17 22.30
CA GLY A 67 21.58 -10.07 22.44
C GLY A 67 20.92 -8.76 22.87
N LYS A 68 20.49 -8.70 24.15
CA LYS A 68 19.86 -7.53 24.77
C LYS A 68 20.94 -6.81 25.58
N SER A 69 21.46 -5.70 25.07
CA SER A 69 22.36 -4.79 25.80
C SER A 69 21.54 -3.64 26.42
N ARG A 70 21.77 -3.40 27.71
CA ARG A 70 21.09 -2.41 28.56
C ARG A 70 21.62 -1.00 28.29
N ARG A 71 20.73 -0.01 28.25
CA ARG A 71 21.06 1.38 28.57
C ARG A 71 19.83 2.09 29.16
N SER A 72 20.07 2.77 30.28
CA SER A 72 19.10 3.39 31.18
C SER A 72 18.51 4.70 30.67
N GLU A 73 17.34 5.02 31.26
CA GLU A 73 16.78 6.36 31.50
C GLU A 73 16.34 7.18 30.29
N GLN A 74 15.03 7.18 30.04
CA GLN A 74 14.37 8.35 29.46
C GLN A 74 12.94 8.43 30.03
N ASP A 75 12.61 9.64 30.47
CA ASP A 75 11.47 10.02 31.28
C ASP A 75 10.11 9.57 30.73
N HIS A 76 9.35 8.91 31.59
CA HIS A 76 7.97 8.52 31.39
C HIS A 76 7.06 9.74 31.62
N TYR A 77 6.81 10.51 30.56
CA TYR A 77 5.63 11.35 30.53
C TYR A 77 4.45 10.51 30.03
N GLU A 78 3.50 10.22 30.92
CA GLU A 78 2.17 9.79 30.51
C GLU A 78 1.57 10.89 29.64
N THR A 79 1.43 10.59 28.35
CA THR A 79 0.45 11.29 27.52
C THR A 79 -0.66 10.30 27.24
N ASP A 80 -1.61 10.32 28.18
CA ASP A 80 -2.91 9.70 28.04
C ASP A 80 -3.67 10.42 26.90
N TYR A 81 -4.39 9.65 26.08
CA TYR A 81 -5.32 10.07 25.02
C TYR A 81 -4.73 10.68 23.72
N THR A 82 -4.20 9.82 22.87
CA THR A 82 -4.65 9.81 21.47
C THR A 82 -4.86 8.36 21.06
N THR A 83 -6.05 8.02 20.58
CA THR A 83 -6.34 6.74 19.89
C THR A 83 -5.51 6.73 18.61
N GLY A 84 -4.21 6.49 18.77
CA GLY A 84 -3.23 6.38 17.71
C GLY A 84 -3.61 5.16 16.88
N GLY A 85 -3.76 5.37 15.57
CA GLY A 85 -4.22 4.35 14.65
C GLY A 85 -3.52 3.02 14.92
N LYS A 86 -4.34 1.99 15.13
CA LYS A 86 -3.97 0.58 15.33
C LYS A 86 -2.63 0.29 14.68
N SER A 87 -1.63 -0.04 15.50
CA SER A 87 -0.29 -0.32 15.00
C SER A 87 -0.37 -1.48 13.98
N CYS A 88 0.55 -1.50 13.01
CA CYS A 88 0.64 -2.60 12.05
C CYS A 88 0.75 -3.97 12.75
N ASP A 89 1.34 -4.00 13.95
CA ASP A 89 1.52 -5.18 14.80
C ASP A 89 0.18 -5.69 15.37
N GLU A 90 -0.69 -4.79 15.84
CA GLU A 90 -2.04 -5.15 16.34
C GLU A 90 -2.92 -5.72 15.23
N LEU A 91 -2.80 -5.19 14.01
CA LEU A 91 -3.53 -5.73 12.86
C LEU A 91 -3.06 -7.14 12.49
N GLU A 92 -1.78 -7.46 12.69
CA GLU A 92 -1.25 -8.79 12.38
C GLU A 92 -1.81 -9.87 13.33
N GLU A 93 -1.95 -9.56 14.62
CA GLU A 93 -2.59 -10.45 15.60
C GLU A 93 -4.06 -10.73 15.24
N ASP A 94 -4.80 -9.71 14.80
CA ASP A 94 -6.19 -9.85 14.33
C ASP A 94 -6.29 -10.83 13.15
N TRP A 95 -5.36 -10.75 12.18
CA TRP A 95 -5.38 -11.64 11.01
C TRP A 95 -4.98 -13.07 11.34
N ILE A 96 -4.06 -13.28 12.29
CA ILE A 96 -3.68 -14.63 12.74
C ILE A 96 -4.88 -15.34 13.38
N ARG A 97 -5.67 -14.61 14.18
CA ARG A 97 -6.87 -15.15 14.82
C ARG A 97 -7.96 -15.49 13.81
N GLU A 98 -8.22 -14.61 12.85
CA GLU A 98 -9.28 -14.80 11.83
C GLU A 98 -8.87 -15.81 10.74
N TYR A 99 -7.59 -15.80 10.35
CA TYR A 99 -7.02 -16.67 9.33
C TYR A 99 -5.85 -17.48 9.90
N PRO A 100 -6.10 -18.47 10.77
CA PRO A 100 -5.06 -19.34 11.30
C PRO A 100 -4.37 -20.18 10.20
N PRO A 101 -3.24 -20.85 10.53
CA PRO A 101 -2.58 -21.77 9.63
C PRO A 101 -3.54 -22.84 9.08
N ILE A 102 -3.54 -23.02 7.76
CA ILE A 102 -4.46 -23.91 7.06
C ILE A 102 -4.11 -25.37 7.34
N THR A 103 -5.14 -26.18 7.62
CA THR A 103 -5.02 -27.62 7.93
C THR A 103 -5.73 -28.51 6.92
N SER A 104 -6.58 -27.95 6.03
CA SER A 104 -7.35 -28.73 5.04
C SER A 104 -7.50 -28.02 3.69
N ASP A 105 -7.73 -28.80 2.64
CA ASP A 105 -7.97 -28.28 1.28
C ASP A 105 -9.26 -27.44 1.21
N GLN A 106 -10.30 -27.82 1.96
CA GLN A 106 -11.54 -27.05 2.01
C GLN A 106 -11.31 -25.66 2.60
N GLN A 107 -10.53 -25.58 3.69
CA GLN A 107 -10.13 -24.31 4.30
C GLN A 107 -9.24 -23.50 3.34
N ARG A 108 -8.34 -24.15 2.61
CA ARG A 108 -7.52 -23.51 1.56
C ARG A 108 -8.38 -22.83 0.49
N GLN A 109 -9.39 -23.53 -0.03
CA GLN A 109 -10.29 -22.97 -1.05
C GLN A 109 -11.16 -21.84 -0.49
N LEU A 110 -11.56 -21.91 0.78
CA LEU A 110 -12.24 -20.79 1.45
C LEU A 110 -11.33 -19.56 1.53
N TYR A 111 -10.08 -19.72 1.94
CA TYR A 111 -9.12 -18.62 2.06
C TYR A 111 -8.84 -17.99 0.71
N LYS A 112 -8.75 -18.82 -0.34
CA LYS A 112 -8.62 -18.34 -1.72
C LYS A 112 -9.83 -17.49 -2.14
N ARG A 113 -11.06 -17.94 -1.92
CA ARG A 113 -12.26 -17.13 -2.25
C ARG A 113 -12.29 -15.81 -1.47
N ASN A 114 -11.94 -15.84 -0.19
CA ASN A 114 -11.87 -14.63 0.64
C ASN A 114 -10.78 -13.67 0.15
N PHE A 115 -9.64 -14.19 -0.32
CA PHE A 115 -8.59 -13.40 -0.95
C PHE A 115 -9.08 -12.76 -2.25
N ASP A 116 -9.74 -13.53 -3.12
CA ASP A 116 -10.24 -13.04 -4.41
C ASP A 116 -11.26 -11.89 -4.22
N THR A 117 -12.22 -12.05 -3.29
CA THR A 117 -13.18 -11.00 -2.93
C THR A 117 -12.49 -9.77 -2.34
N GLY A 118 -11.59 -9.95 -1.37
CA GLY A 118 -10.87 -8.82 -0.76
C GLY A 118 -9.94 -8.09 -1.74
N LEU A 119 -9.38 -8.81 -2.72
CA LEU A 119 -8.56 -8.21 -3.78
C LEU A 119 -9.41 -7.36 -4.73
N GLN A 120 -10.62 -7.81 -5.07
CA GLN A 120 -11.55 -7.01 -5.87
C GLN A 120 -11.90 -5.71 -5.14
N GLU A 121 -12.21 -5.79 -3.85
CA GLU A 121 -12.52 -4.62 -3.02
C GLU A 121 -11.32 -3.66 -2.92
N TYR A 122 -10.12 -4.19 -2.67
CA TYR A 122 -8.88 -3.41 -2.65
C TYR A 122 -8.67 -2.65 -3.98
N LYS A 123 -8.87 -3.31 -5.12
CA LYS A 123 -8.74 -2.68 -6.44
C LYS A 123 -9.76 -1.56 -6.65
N SER A 124 -11.01 -1.78 -6.25
CA SER A 124 -12.07 -0.78 -6.35
C SER A 124 -11.73 0.47 -5.54
N LEU A 125 -11.33 0.29 -4.28
CA LEU A 125 -10.95 1.41 -3.40
C LEU A 125 -9.69 2.13 -3.90
N GLN A 126 -8.70 1.38 -4.37
CA GLN A 126 -7.50 1.95 -4.93
C GLN A 126 -7.82 2.80 -6.17
N ALA A 127 -8.72 2.34 -7.03
CA ALA A 127 -9.17 3.10 -8.21
C ALA A 127 -9.86 4.41 -7.82
N GLU A 128 -10.73 4.38 -6.81
CA GLU A 128 -11.40 5.58 -6.29
C GLU A 128 -10.41 6.62 -5.75
N LEU A 129 -9.43 6.17 -4.94
CA LEU A 129 -8.39 7.04 -4.40
C LEU A 129 -7.46 7.58 -5.51
N ASP A 130 -7.14 6.75 -6.49
CA ASP A 130 -6.29 7.12 -7.62
C ASP A 130 -6.98 8.13 -8.54
N GLU A 131 -8.30 8.09 -8.68
CA GLU A 131 -9.04 9.03 -9.52
C GLU A 131 -8.91 10.48 -9.04
N ILE A 132 -9.00 10.70 -7.73
CA ILE A 132 -8.78 12.04 -7.14
C ILE A 132 -7.36 12.52 -7.44
N ASN A 133 -6.36 11.63 -7.41
CA ASN A 133 -4.99 12.01 -7.73
C ASN A 133 -4.80 12.33 -9.22
N LYS A 134 -5.45 11.58 -10.12
CA LYS A 134 -5.41 11.88 -11.55
C LYS A 134 -6.04 13.23 -11.85
N GLU A 135 -7.18 13.53 -11.25
CA GLU A 135 -7.88 14.79 -11.45
C GLU A 135 -7.06 15.98 -10.95
N LEU A 136 -6.43 15.85 -9.77
CA LEU A 136 -5.47 16.84 -9.27
C LEU A 136 -4.31 17.04 -10.25
N SER A 137 -3.73 15.96 -10.79
CA SER A 137 -2.64 16.06 -11.77
C SER A 137 -3.09 16.60 -13.13
N ARG A 138 -4.37 16.49 -13.48
CA ARG A 138 -4.93 17.13 -14.68
C ARG A 138 -5.03 18.64 -14.45
N LEU A 139 -5.62 19.04 -13.33
CA LEU A 139 -5.77 20.44 -12.94
C LEU A 139 -4.42 21.13 -12.74
N ASP A 140 -3.41 20.46 -12.18
CA ASP A 140 -2.05 21.00 -12.09
C ASP A 140 -1.53 21.41 -13.49
N LYS A 141 -1.76 20.60 -14.52
CA LYS A 141 -1.34 20.92 -15.90
C LYS A 141 -2.17 22.05 -16.52
N GLU A 142 -3.48 22.03 -16.29
CA GLU A 142 -4.37 23.10 -16.77
C GLU A 142 -3.98 24.46 -16.17
N LEU A 143 -3.61 24.48 -14.88
CA LEU A 143 -3.12 25.68 -14.19
C LEU A 143 -1.78 26.16 -14.75
N ASP A 144 -0.88 25.26 -15.14
CA ASP A 144 0.38 25.61 -15.80
C ASP A 144 0.15 26.19 -17.21
N ASP A 145 -0.92 25.78 -17.90
CA ASP A 145 -1.23 26.18 -19.28
C ASP A 145 -2.02 27.50 -19.37
N TYR A 146 -2.88 27.80 -18.39
CA TYR A 146 -3.73 29.00 -18.40
C TYR A 146 -3.00 30.26 -17.92
N ARG A 147 -3.51 31.42 -18.35
CA ARG A 147 -3.07 32.73 -17.83
C ARG A 147 -3.68 32.98 -16.45
N GLU A 148 -2.90 33.47 -15.49
CA GLU A 148 -3.33 33.68 -14.10
C GLU A 148 -4.57 34.59 -13.97
N GLU A 149 -4.73 35.55 -14.87
CA GLU A 149 -5.86 36.49 -14.88
C GLU A 149 -7.13 35.97 -15.60
N SER A 150 -7.09 34.75 -16.14
CA SER A 150 -8.20 34.16 -16.88
C SER A 150 -9.26 33.57 -15.96
N GLU A 151 -10.51 33.55 -16.42
CA GLU A 151 -11.61 32.91 -15.68
C GLU A 151 -11.40 31.39 -15.61
N GLU A 152 -10.78 30.80 -16.63
CA GLU A 152 -10.41 29.38 -16.71
C GLU A 152 -9.41 28.99 -15.62
N TYR A 153 -8.39 29.81 -15.38
CA TYR A 153 -7.42 29.59 -14.30
C TYR A 153 -8.10 29.61 -12.93
N MET A 154 -8.96 30.61 -12.68
CA MET A 154 -9.69 30.72 -11.42
C MET A 154 -10.60 29.51 -11.18
N ALA A 155 -11.32 29.05 -12.21
CA ALA A 155 -12.17 27.87 -12.13
C ALA A 155 -11.35 26.58 -11.86
N ALA A 156 -10.21 26.40 -12.55
CA ALA A 156 -9.32 25.26 -12.32
C ALA A 156 -8.73 25.28 -10.89
N ALA A 157 -8.34 26.45 -10.39
CA ALA A 157 -7.78 26.62 -9.05
C ALA A 157 -8.81 26.31 -7.96
N ASP A 158 -10.06 26.70 -8.16
CA ASP A 158 -11.16 26.41 -7.24
C ASP A 158 -11.45 24.91 -7.16
N GLU A 159 -11.55 24.19 -8.29
CA GLU A 159 -11.75 22.74 -8.27
C GLU A 159 -10.52 22.00 -7.70
N TYR A 160 -9.31 22.47 -7.99
CA TYR A 160 -8.09 21.92 -7.40
C TYR A 160 -8.15 22.00 -5.88
N ASN A 161 -8.48 23.18 -5.33
CA ASN A 161 -8.64 23.38 -3.90
C ASN A 161 -9.74 22.49 -3.32
N ARG A 162 -10.88 22.35 -4.01
CA ARG A 162 -11.97 21.46 -3.60
C ARG A 162 -11.50 20.02 -3.47
N LEU A 163 -10.77 19.50 -4.45
CA LEU A 163 -10.23 18.14 -4.43
C LEU A 163 -9.15 17.95 -3.35
N LYS A 164 -8.34 18.97 -3.08
CA LYS A 164 -7.39 18.95 -1.95
C LYS A 164 -8.12 18.83 -0.61
N GLN A 165 -9.27 19.50 -0.45
CA GLN A 165 -10.11 19.34 0.74
C GLN A 165 -10.72 17.94 0.83
N VAL A 166 -11.20 17.38 -0.28
CA VAL A 166 -11.69 15.99 -0.33
C VAL A 166 -10.58 15.02 0.11
N LYS A 167 -9.34 15.20 -0.37
CA LYS A 167 -8.18 14.39 0.02
C LYS A 167 -7.81 14.55 1.50
N GLY A 168 -8.08 15.72 2.08
CA GLY A 168 -7.92 16.02 3.50
C GLY A 168 -9.04 15.49 4.40
N SER A 169 -10.19 15.13 3.81
CA SER A 169 -11.39 14.70 4.53
C SER A 169 -11.19 13.40 5.33
N ALA A 170 -12.03 13.24 6.36
CA ALA A 170 -12.05 12.02 7.16
C ALA A 170 -12.45 10.78 6.34
N ASP A 171 -13.34 10.93 5.36
CA ASP A 171 -13.77 9.83 4.48
C ASP A 171 -12.59 9.30 3.64
N TYR A 172 -11.89 10.20 2.94
CA TYR A 172 -10.72 9.82 2.13
C TYR A 172 -9.62 9.17 2.99
N LYS A 173 -9.34 9.73 4.18
CA LYS A 173 -8.38 9.14 5.12
C LYS A 173 -8.83 7.77 5.61
N SER A 174 -10.12 7.58 5.87
CA SER A 174 -10.69 6.29 6.29
C SER A 174 -10.58 5.24 5.18
N LYS A 175 -10.94 5.57 3.94
CA LYS A 175 -10.77 4.71 2.77
C LYS A 175 -9.30 4.33 2.54
N ARG A 176 -8.39 5.30 2.67
CA ARG A 176 -6.94 5.05 2.57
C ARG A 176 -6.44 4.11 3.68
N ASN A 177 -6.92 4.27 4.90
CA ASN A 177 -6.57 3.37 6.01
C ASN A 177 -7.17 1.99 5.81
N TYR A 178 -8.39 1.89 5.29
CA TYR A 178 -9.02 0.62 4.97
C TYR A 178 -8.27 -0.13 3.85
N CYS A 179 -7.77 0.57 2.83
CA CYS A 179 -6.87 0.00 1.82
C CYS A 179 -5.62 -0.64 2.46
N LYS A 180 -5.02 0.00 3.47
CA LYS A 180 -3.87 -0.55 4.20
C LYS A 180 -4.24 -1.82 4.97
N GLN A 181 -5.38 -1.83 5.63
CA GLN A 181 -5.88 -3.00 6.37
C GLN A 181 -6.16 -4.17 5.40
N LEU A 182 -6.84 -3.92 4.28
CA LEU A 182 -7.06 -4.92 3.24
C LEU A 182 -5.74 -5.47 2.71
N LYS A 183 -4.76 -4.61 2.41
CA LYS A 183 -3.43 -5.05 1.96
C LYS A 183 -2.74 -5.96 2.99
N SER A 184 -2.80 -5.60 4.27
CA SER A 184 -2.24 -6.41 5.37
C SER A 184 -2.95 -7.77 5.48
N LYS A 185 -4.29 -7.78 5.53
CA LYS A 185 -5.13 -8.99 5.55
C LYS A 185 -4.85 -9.90 4.36
N LEU A 186 -4.85 -9.36 3.14
CA LEU A 186 -4.60 -10.13 1.92
C LEU A 186 -3.18 -10.73 1.92
N SER A 187 -2.18 -9.99 2.39
CA SER A 187 -0.81 -10.49 2.54
C SER A 187 -0.75 -11.68 3.51
N HIS A 188 -1.45 -11.60 4.63
CA HIS A 188 -1.52 -12.70 5.60
C HIS A 188 -2.23 -13.93 5.02
N ILE A 189 -3.39 -13.75 4.40
CA ILE A 189 -4.13 -14.85 3.74
C ILE A 189 -3.25 -15.53 2.68
N LYS A 190 -2.58 -14.74 1.84
CA LYS A 190 -1.61 -15.22 0.86
C LYS A 190 -0.54 -16.08 1.53
N LYS A 191 0.03 -15.60 2.65
CA LYS A 191 1.06 -16.33 3.39
C LYS A 191 0.51 -17.66 3.89
N MET A 192 -0.68 -17.68 4.49
CA MET A 192 -1.28 -18.92 5.00
C MET A 192 -1.52 -19.96 3.91
N VAL A 193 -1.99 -19.52 2.72
CA VAL A 193 -2.20 -20.43 1.59
C VAL A 193 -0.88 -20.91 0.99
N GLY A 194 0.08 -20.00 0.77
CA GLY A 194 1.40 -20.38 0.26
C GLY A 194 2.17 -21.30 1.23
N ASP A 195 2.06 -21.08 2.54
CA ASP A 195 2.67 -21.92 3.57
C ASP A 195 2.06 -23.34 3.55
N TYR A 196 0.76 -23.48 3.25
CA TYR A 196 0.09 -24.77 3.12
C TYR A 196 0.52 -25.52 1.86
N ASP A 197 0.54 -24.84 0.71
CA ASP A 197 0.88 -25.45 -0.58
C ASP A 197 2.32 -25.98 -0.59
N ARG A 198 3.26 -25.26 0.04
CA ARG A 198 4.65 -25.71 0.22
C ARG A 198 4.80 -26.92 1.14
N ARG A 199 3.87 -27.19 2.05
CA ARG A 199 3.88 -28.39 2.90
C ARG A 199 3.26 -29.61 2.23
N LYS A 200 2.44 -29.39 1.20
CA LYS A 200 1.72 -30.43 0.47
C LYS A 200 2.49 -30.92 -0.76
N THR A 201 3.43 -30.11 -1.24
CA THR A 201 4.43 -30.47 -2.24
C THR A 201 5.56 -31.25 -1.57
#